data_AF-A0A1I4HHS9-F1
#
_entry.id   AF-A0A1I4HHS9-F1
#
_cell.length_a   1.000
_cell.length_b   1.000
_cell.length_c   1.000
_cell.angle_alpha   90.00
_cell.angle_beta   90.00
_cell.angle_gamma   90.00
#
_symmetry.space_group_name_H-M   'P 1'
#
loop_
_entity.id
_entity.type
_entity.pdbx_description
1 polymer ?
#
loop_
_entity_poly.entity_id
_entity_poly.type
_entity_poly.pdbx_seq_one_letter_code
_entity_poly.pdbx_strand_id
1 'polypeptide(L)'
;MIWVIIIGMALVTVIPRIIPAFIVDLIQFPDWVNKWLQAIPYAALGALVFPGIMTVVPEKPYIGVIAGVVAILLAWLQIHVILVVLSAILTVFLLTI
;
A
#
# COMPACT_ATOMS: atom_id res chain seq x y z
N MET A 1 -27.85 22.35 2.01
CA MET A 1 -27.36 21.28 2.91
C MET A 1 -26.10 20.60 2.38
N ILE A 2 -26.08 20.13 1.12
CA ILE A 2 -24.89 19.49 0.52
C ILE A 2 -23.61 20.36 0.57
N TRP A 3 -23.72 21.66 0.31
CA TRP A 3 -22.57 22.58 0.34
C TRP A 3 -21.91 22.68 1.72
N VAL A 4 -22.70 22.66 2.79
CA VAL A 4 -22.19 22.71 4.17
C VAL A 4 -21.44 21.42 4.51
N ILE A 5 -21.93 20.27 4.04
CA ILE A 5 -21.27 18.97 4.23
C ILE A 5 -19.95 18.90 3.45
N ILE A 6 -19.93 19.38 2.21
CA ILE A 6 -18.72 19.41 1.38
C ILE A 6 -17.65 20.30 2.03
N ILE A 7 -18.03 21.52 2.43
CA ILE A 7 -17.11 22.46 3.08
C ILE A 7 -16.66 21.91 4.45
N GLY A 8 -17.57 21.31 5.22
CA GLY A 8 -17.24 20.66 6.48
C GLY A 8 -16.25 19.51 6.33
N MET A 9 -16.47 18.61 5.37
CA MET A 9 -15.54 17.50 5.08
C MET A 9 -14.18 18.01 4.59
N ALA A 10 -14.17 19.03 3.72
CA ALA A 10 -12.93 19.63 3.24
C ALA A 10 -12.10 20.23 4.38
N LEU A 11 -12.74 20.95 5.32
CA LEU A 11 -12.05 21.48 6.49
C LEU A 11 -11.48 20.36 7.37
N VAL A 12 -12.28 19.34 7.69
CA VAL A 12 -11.86 18.22 8.56
C VAL A 12 -10.76 17.36 7.93
N THR A 13 -10.64 17.32 6.59
CA THR A 13 -9.54 16.60 5.92
C THR A 13 -8.30 17.45 5.71
N VAL A 14 -8.46 18.73 5.36
CA VAL A 14 -7.34 19.62 5.07
C VAL A 14 -6.61 20.05 6.33
N ILE A 15 -7.34 20.38 7.41
CA ILE A 15 -6.73 20.85 8.66
C ILE A 15 -5.73 19.82 9.23
N PRO A 16 -6.09 18.54 9.43
CA PRO A 16 -5.15 17.55 9.96
C PRO A 16 -4.06 17.15 8.98
N ARG A 17 -4.19 17.44 7.68
CA ARG A 17 -3.18 17.11 6.65
C ARG A 17 -2.11 18.20 6.53
N ILE A 18 -2.55 19.46 6.65
CA ILE A 18 -1.68 20.64 6.62
C ILE A 18 -0.87 20.74 7.91
N ILE A 19 -1.50 20.52 9.08
CA ILE A 19 -0.83 20.68 10.38
C ILE A 19 0.50 19.88 10.47
N PRO A 20 0.53 18.56 10.17
CA PRO A 20 1.78 17.79 10.17
C PRO A 20 2.78 18.29 9.14
N ALA A 21 2.33 18.69 7.95
CA ALA A 21 3.22 19.15 6.88
C ALA A 21 4.02 20.40 7.29
N PHE A 22 3.44 21.28 8.12
CA PHE A 22 4.15 22.46 8.61
C PHE A 22 4.90 22.21 9.94
N ILE A 23 4.37 21.36 10.82
CA ILE A 23 4.95 21.13 12.15
C ILE A 23 6.14 20.16 12.11
N VAL A 24 6.15 19.18 11.20
CA VAL A 24 7.20 18.15 11.14
C VAL A 24 8.59 18.74 10.89
N ASP A 25 8.70 19.84 10.14
CA ASP A 25 9.98 20.51 9.89
C ASP A 25 10.46 21.36 11.08
N LEU A 26 9.55 21.74 11.98
CA LEU A 26 9.83 22.56 13.18
C LEU A 26 10.23 21.71 14.40
N ILE A 27 9.96 20.40 14.38
CA ILE A 27 10.22 19.49 15.50
C ILE A 27 11.38 18.55 15.14
N GLN A 28 12.48 18.65 15.89
CA GLN A 28 13.52 17.64 15.85
C GLN A 28 13.05 16.39 16.61
N PHE A 29 12.56 15.41 15.86
CA PHE A 29 12.23 14.11 16.43
C PHE A 29 13.51 13.40 16.91
N PRO A 30 13.51 12.76 18.08
CA PRO A 30 14.63 11.92 18.49
C PRO A 30 14.82 10.77 17.49
N ASP A 31 16.07 10.33 17.30
CA ASP A 31 16.45 9.38 16.24
C ASP A 31 15.62 8.10 16.21
N TRP A 32 15.18 7.62 17.38
CA TRP A 32 14.32 6.43 17.48
C TRP A 32 12.94 6.65 16.83
N VAL A 33 12.33 7.84 17.00
CA VAL A 33 11.03 8.18 16.42
C VAL A 33 11.17 8.32 14.92
N ASN A 34 12.23 8.98 14.44
CA ASN A 34 12.45 9.15 13.01
C ASN A 34 12.61 7.80 12.30
N LYS A 35 13.38 6.86 12.88
CA LYS A 35 13.49 5.48 12.38
C LYS A 35 12.14 4.75 12.37
N TRP A 36 11.32 4.94 13.39
CA TRP A 36 9.98 4.35 13.45
C TRP A 36 9.03 4.94 12.41
N LEU A 37 9.01 6.25 12.23
CA LEU A 37 8.18 6.94 11.23
C LEU A 37 8.53 6.48 9.81
N GLN A 38 9.81 6.25 9.51
CA GLN A 38 10.26 5.71 8.22
C GLN A 38 9.78 4.27 7.96
N ALA A 39 9.46 3.50 9.02
CA ALA A 39 8.93 2.14 8.89
C ALA A 39 7.41 2.11 8.62
N ILE A 40 6.68 3.18 8.92
CA ILE A 40 5.22 3.24 8.78
C ILE A 40 4.76 2.95 7.33
N PRO A 41 5.34 3.55 6.27
CA PRO A 41 4.91 3.28 4.90
C PRO A 41 5.09 1.82 4.51
N TYR A 42 6.21 1.20 4.90
CA TYR A 42 6.46 -0.22 4.63
C TYR A 42 5.51 -1.14 5.38
N ALA A 43 5.21 -0.82 6.64
CA ALA A 43 4.23 -1.56 7.44
C ALA A 43 2.82 -1.44 6.85
N ALA A 44 2.42 -0.24 6.41
CA ALA A 44 1.13 0.00 5.77
C ALA A 44 1.01 -0.74 4.43
N LEU A 45 2.03 -0.68 3.58
CA LEU A 45 2.07 -1.42 2.32
C LEU A 45 2.01 -2.93 2.57
N GLY A 46 2.78 -3.46 3.53
CA GLY A 46 2.72 -4.86 3.90
C GLY A 46 1.33 -5.28 4.41
N ALA A 47 0.73 -4.47 5.28
CA ALA A 47 -0.59 -4.71 5.85
C ALA A 47 -1.72 -4.64 4.81
N LEU A 48 -1.54 -3.92 3.70
CA LEU A 48 -2.51 -3.86 2.60
C LEU A 48 -2.27 -4.96 1.56
N VAL A 49 -1.02 -5.22 1.20
CA VAL A 49 -0.65 -6.17 0.15
C VAL A 49 -0.83 -7.61 0.59
N PHE A 50 -0.43 -7.96 1.82
CA PHE A 50 -0.50 -9.34 2.31
C PHE A 50 -1.94 -9.91 2.30
N PRO A 51 -2.95 -9.25 2.90
CA PRO A 51 -4.32 -9.73 2.78
C PRO A 51 -4.82 -9.69 1.34
N GLY A 52 -4.43 -8.68 0.55
CA GLY A 52 -4.79 -8.60 -0.87
C GLY A 52 -4.34 -9.81 -1.69
N ILE A 53 -3.18 -10.39 -1.37
CA ILE A 53 -2.69 -11.63 -1.99
C ILE A 53 -3.50 -12.84 -1.50
N MET A 54 -3.88 -12.88 -0.22
CA MET A 54 -4.58 -14.03 0.36
C MET A 54 -6.05 -14.11 -0.06
N THR A 55 -6.68 -12.98 -0.39
CA THR A 55 -8.12 -12.90 -0.72
C THR A 55 -8.43 -12.84 -2.22
N VAL A 56 -7.45 -13.08 -3.09
CA VAL A 56 -7.65 -13.07 -4.57
C VAL A 56 -8.70 -14.08 -5.00
N VAL A 57 -8.61 -15.32 -4.51
CA VAL A 57 -9.60 -16.38 -4.73
C VAL A 57 -9.96 -16.98 -3.36
N PRO A 58 -11.14 -16.65 -2.80
CA PRO A 58 -11.51 -17.06 -1.44
C PRO A 58 -11.43 -18.56 -1.18
N GLU A 59 -11.73 -19.37 -2.19
CA GLU A 59 -11.72 -20.84 -2.12
C GLU A 59 -10.30 -21.43 -2.23
N LYS A 60 -9.35 -20.69 -2.81
CA LYS A 60 -8.03 -21.19 -3.23
C LYS A 60 -6.92 -20.16 -2.98
N PRO A 61 -6.60 -19.85 -1.72
CA PRO A 61 -5.62 -18.81 -1.37
C PRO A 61 -4.20 -19.10 -1.89
N TYR A 62 -3.87 -20.36 -2.16
CA TYR A 62 -2.58 -20.77 -2.75
C TYR A 62 -2.33 -20.12 -4.11
N ILE A 63 -3.37 -19.82 -4.90
CA ILE A 63 -3.24 -19.15 -6.20
C ILE A 63 -2.65 -17.75 -6.02
N GLY A 64 -3.19 -17.00 -5.07
CA GLY A 64 -2.69 -15.67 -4.73
C GLY A 64 -1.26 -15.72 -4.23
N VAL A 65 -0.95 -16.64 -3.31
CA VAL A 65 0.41 -16.81 -2.77
C VAL A 65 1.43 -17.10 -3.88
N ILE A 66 1.11 -18.01 -4.82
CA ILE A 66 2.00 -18.33 -5.95
C ILE A 66 2.23 -17.09 -6.82
N ALA A 67 1.17 -16.37 -7.18
CA ALA A 67 1.30 -15.13 -7.96
C ALA A 67 2.10 -14.06 -7.22
N GLY A 68 1.94 -13.95 -5.90
CA GLY A 68 2.72 -13.06 -5.04
C GLY A 68 4.20 -13.43 -5.03
N VAL A 69 4.55 -14.72 -4.92
CA VAL A 69 5.94 -15.19 -5.00
C VAL A 69 6.55 -14.88 -6.37
N VAL A 70 5.81 -15.13 -7.46
CA VAL A 70 6.26 -14.78 -8.83
C VAL A 70 6.53 -13.28 -8.95
N ALA A 71 5.62 -12.44 -8.43
CA ALA A 71 5.78 -10.99 -8.44
C ALA A 71 7.03 -10.56 -7.64
N ILE A 72 7.25 -11.14 -6.46
CA ILE A 72 8.43 -10.86 -5.61
C ILE A 72 9.73 -11.25 -6.33
N LEU A 73 9.77 -12.44 -6.95
CA LEU A 73 10.96 -12.91 -7.67
C LEU A 73 11.30 -11.99 -8.85
N LEU A 74 10.29 -11.61 -9.65
CA LEU A 74 10.51 -10.74 -10.81
C LEU A 74 10.82 -9.29 -10.41
N ALA A 75 10.25 -8.79 -9.30
CA ALA A 75 10.60 -7.50 -8.73
C ALA A 75 12.04 -7.49 -8.19
N TRP A 76 12.49 -8.59 -7.57
CA TRP A 76 13.88 -8.73 -7.09
C TRP A 76 14.88 -8.64 -8.25
N LEU A 77 14.54 -9.18 -9.41
CA LEU A 77 15.33 -9.10 -10.63
C LEU A 77 15.33 -7.69 -11.29
N GLN A 78 14.74 -6.69 -10.63
CA GLN A 78 14.63 -5.30 -11.12
C GLN A 78 13.99 -5.17 -12.51
N ILE A 79 13.06 -6.07 -12.82
CA ILE A 79 12.30 -6.02 -14.07
C ILE A 79 11.30 -4.86 -14.02
N HIS A 80 10.98 -4.27 -15.18
CA HIS A 80 9.97 -3.21 -15.32
C HIS A 80 8.68 -3.58 -14.58
N VAL A 81 8.18 -2.66 -13.74
CA VAL A 81 7.00 -2.88 -12.88
C VAL A 81 5.79 -3.36 -13.68
N ILE A 82 5.58 -2.84 -14.90
CA ILE A 82 4.49 -3.25 -15.78
C ILE A 82 4.57 -4.76 -16.10
N LEU A 83 5.77 -5.29 -16.37
CA LEU A 83 5.95 -6.72 -16.65
C LEU A 83 5.73 -7.56 -15.39
N VAL A 84 6.14 -7.08 -14.21
CA VAL A 84 5.88 -7.75 -12.94
C VAL A 84 4.37 -7.86 -12.70
N VAL A 85 3.63 -6.78 -12.88
CA VAL A 85 2.16 -6.77 -12.75
C VAL A 85 1.50 -7.70 -13.76
N LEU A 86 1.91 -7.65 -15.03
CA LEU A 86 1.38 -8.55 -16.07
C LEU A 86 1.63 -10.02 -15.74
N SER A 87 2.84 -10.36 -15.27
CA SER A 87 3.18 -11.73 -14.91
C SER A 87 2.37 -12.26 -13.73
N ALA A 88 2.10 -11.42 -12.73
CA ALA A 88 1.26 -11.77 -11.59
C ALA A 88 -0.18 -12.04 -12.03
N ILE A 89 -0.75 -11.17 -12.88
CA ILE A 89 -2.09 -11.34 -13.46
C ILE A 89 -2.15 -12.64 -14.28
N LEU A 90 -1.16 -12.87 -15.14
CA LEU A 90 -1.09 -14.07 -15.97
C LEU A 90 -1.02 -15.35 -15.12
N THR A 91 -0.26 -15.33 -14.03
CA THR A 91 -0.13 -16.45 -13.09
C THR A 91 -1.47 -16.77 -12.41
N VAL A 92 -2.18 -15.75 -11.93
CA VAL A 92 -3.53 -15.93 -11.36
C VAL A 92 -4.49 -16.48 -12.41
N PHE A 93 -4.49 -15.91 -13.62
CA PHE A 93 -5.36 -16.34 -14.71
C PHE A 93 -5.14 -17.82 -15.10
N LEU A 94 -3.88 -18.24 -15.28
CA LEU A 94 -3.53 -19.61 -15.63
C LEU A 94 -3.83 -20.63 -14.52
N LEU A 95 -3.78 -20.22 -13.25
CA LEU A 95 -4.09 -21.10 -12.12
C LEU A 95 -5.59 -21.14 -11.77
N THR A 96 -6.36 -20.17 -12.26
CA THR A 96 -7.81 -20.07 -12.04
C THR A 96 -8.63 -20.78 -13.12
N ILE A 97 -8.08 -20.90 -14.34
CA ILE A 97 -8.67 -21.69 -15.43
C ILE A 97 -8.79 -23.18 -15.05
#